data_AF-A0A1F6IUJ6-F1
#
_entry.id   AF-A0A1F6IUJ6-F1
#
_cell.length_a   1.000
_cell.length_b   1.000
_cell.length_c   1.000
_cell.angle_alpha   90.00
_cell.angle_beta   90.00
_cell.angle_gamma   90.00
#
_symmetry.space_group_name_H-M   'P 1'
#
loop_
_entity.id
_entity.type
_entity.pdbx_description
1 polymer ?
#
loop_
_entity_poly.entity_id
_entity_poly.type
_entity_poly.pdbx_seq_one_letter_code
_entity_poly.pdbx_strand_id
1 'polypeptide(L)'
;MRERMASMVGESGTTMEFLGREIMDGKLEGIGLELVIADHSNTPSTSRAEILRIPVEVIEKAKFKNRNSYGEALLRLFERYRISVISLNGTLNIIPENVLNEFEDRIFNQHPGPKKETEKT
;
A
#
# COMPACT_ATOMS: atom_id res chain seq x y z
N MET A 1 2.39 20.24 6.00
CA MET A 1 3.17 18.98 5.98
C MET A 1 2.53 18.08 4.94
N ARG A 2 3.29 17.30 4.17
CA ARG A 2 2.76 16.43 3.10
C ARG A 2 2.68 14.99 3.62
N GLU A 3 1.53 14.35 3.46
CA GLU A 3 1.34 12.94 3.75
C GLU A 3 2.17 12.07 2.81
N ARG A 4 2.79 11.00 3.34
CA ARG A 4 3.66 10.08 2.62
C ARG A 4 2.98 8.73 2.55
N MET A 5 2.42 8.41 1.39
CA MET A 5 1.63 7.22 1.15
C MET A 5 2.48 6.05 0.69
N ALA A 6 2.25 4.88 1.28
CA ALA A 6 2.62 3.61 0.69
C ALA A 6 1.37 2.97 0.05
N SER A 7 1.49 2.49 -1.19
CA SER A 7 0.44 1.68 -1.80
C SER A 7 0.81 0.21 -1.81
N MET A 8 0.04 -0.60 -1.09
CA MET A 8 0.08 -2.05 -1.25
C MET A 8 -0.78 -2.43 -2.45
N VAL A 9 -0.24 -3.21 -3.38
CA VAL A 9 -0.89 -3.48 -4.68
C VAL A 9 -1.09 -4.97 -4.93
N GLY A 10 -2.13 -5.29 -5.68
CA GLY A 10 -2.25 -6.58 -6.36
C GLY A 10 -1.54 -6.57 -7.72
N GLU A 11 -1.86 -7.54 -8.59
CA GLU A 11 -1.17 -7.72 -9.88
C GLU A 11 -1.35 -6.56 -10.87
N SER A 12 -2.57 -6.00 -11.01
CA SER A 12 -2.87 -5.04 -12.10
C SER A 12 -2.27 -3.65 -11.88
N GLY A 13 -2.35 -3.14 -10.64
CA GLY A 13 -1.85 -1.82 -10.24
C GLY A 13 -2.58 -0.62 -10.83
N THR A 14 -3.76 -0.78 -11.44
CA THR A 14 -4.46 0.30 -12.16
C THR A 14 -4.85 1.47 -11.24
N THR A 15 -5.39 1.19 -10.05
CA THR A 15 -5.73 2.24 -9.07
C THR A 15 -4.49 2.96 -8.56
N MET A 16 -3.41 2.23 -8.31
CA MET A 16 -2.13 2.82 -7.87
C MET A 16 -1.57 3.75 -8.95
N GLU A 17 -1.58 3.32 -10.22
CA GLU A 17 -1.10 4.15 -11.32
C GLU A 17 -1.93 5.42 -11.47
N PHE A 18 -3.26 5.31 -11.41
CA PHE A 18 -4.15 6.46 -11.47
C PHE A 18 -3.82 7.47 -10.36
N LEU A 19 -3.72 7.02 -9.11
CA LEU A 19 -3.36 7.87 -7.97
C LEU A 19 -1.98 8.51 -8.16
N GLY A 20 -0.99 7.73 -8.61
CA GLY A 20 0.36 8.23 -8.88
C GLY A 20 0.37 9.35 -9.92
N ARG A 21 -0.37 9.19 -11.03
CA ARG A 21 -0.50 10.21 -12.07
C ARG A 21 -1.20 11.48 -11.57
N GLU A 22 -2.31 11.35 -10.84
CA GLU A 22 -3.03 12.51 -10.31
C GLU A 22 -2.19 13.29 -9.26
N ILE A 23 -1.34 12.61 -8.50
CA ILE A 23 -0.36 13.24 -7.60
C ILE A 23 0.73 13.97 -8.40
N MET A 24 1.28 13.34 -9.44
CA MET A 24 2.31 13.94 -10.30
C MET A 24 1.79 15.16 -11.07
N ASP A 25 0.54 15.11 -11.51
CA ASP A 25 -0.15 16.20 -12.21
C ASP A 25 -0.61 17.32 -11.26
N GLY A 26 -0.37 17.19 -9.95
CA GLY A 26 -0.71 18.20 -8.94
C GLY A 26 -2.20 18.30 -8.62
N LYS A 27 -3.03 17.36 -9.06
CA LYS A 27 -4.49 17.36 -8.79
C LYS A 27 -4.82 16.83 -7.40
N LEU A 28 -3.95 15.98 -6.85
CA LEU A 28 -4.02 15.50 -5.47
C LEU A 28 -2.90 16.16 -4.66
N GLU A 29 -3.23 17.31 -4.06
CA GLU A 29 -2.31 18.07 -3.23
C GLU A 29 -2.20 17.50 -1.81
N GLY A 30 -1.11 17.84 -1.11
CA GLY A 30 -0.93 17.46 0.29
C GLY A 30 -0.53 16.00 0.53
N ILE A 31 -0.45 15.16 -0.51
CA ILE A 31 -0.08 13.74 -0.42
C ILE A 31 0.97 13.35 -1.47
N GLY A 32 1.79 12.34 -1.19
CA GLY A 32 2.74 11.75 -2.11
C GLY A 32 2.71 10.25 -2.09
N LEU A 33 2.86 9.61 -3.25
CA LEU A 33 3.04 8.17 -3.35
C LEU A 33 4.55 7.86 -3.33
N GLU A 34 5.03 7.44 -2.17
CA GLU A 34 6.46 7.35 -1.85
C GLU A 34 7.00 5.93 -1.94
N LEU A 35 6.10 4.94 -1.91
CA LEU A 35 6.44 3.53 -1.92
C LEU A 35 5.30 2.70 -2.52
N VAL A 36 5.63 1.75 -3.38
CA VAL A 36 4.75 0.67 -3.80
C VAL A 36 5.25 -0.63 -3.20
N ILE A 37 4.36 -1.37 -2.54
CA ILE A 37 4.64 -2.69 -1.98
C ILE A 37 3.87 -3.73 -2.78
N ALA A 38 4.60 -4.62 -3.46
CA ALA A 38 4.03 -5.74 -4.20
C ALA A 38 4.32 -7.06 -3.49
N ASP A 39 3.46 -8.06 -3.72
CA ASP A 39 3.66 -9.40 -3.20
C ASP A 39 4.62 -10.23 -4.08
N HIS A 40 4.70 -9.95 -5.38
CA HIS A 40 5.60 -10.59 -6.33
C HIS A 40 6.31 -9.56 -7.23
N SER A 41 7.44 -9.95 -7.78
CA SER A 41 8.16 -9.18 -8.81
C SER A 41 7.59 -9.44 -10.21
N ASN A 42 7.95 -8.59 -11.18
CA ASN A 42 7.60 -8.74 -12.59
C ASN A 42 6.08 -8.78 -12.87
N THR A 43 5.31 -8.02 -12.10
CA THR A 43 3.86 -7.85 -12.31
C THR A 43 3.58 -6.55 -13.06
N PRO A 44 2.39 -6.41 -13.69
CA PRO A 44 1.97 -5.13 -14.26
C PRO A 44 2.03 -3.97 -13.25
N SER A 45 1.71 -4.20 -11.98
CA SER A 45 1.77 -3.17 -10.93
C SER A 45 3.18 -2.68 -10.65
N THR A 46 4.16 -3.58 -10.55
CA THR A 46 5.59 -3.20 -10.39
C THR A 46 6.10 -2.43 -11.61
N SER A 47 5.79 -2.86 -12.83
CA SER A 47 6.16 -2.15 -14.06
C SER A 47 5.56 -0.73 -14.14
N ARG A 48 4.30 -0.57 -13.73
CA ARG A 48 3.64 0.76 -13.69
C ARG A 48 4.33 1.69 -12.69
N ALA A 49 4.67 1.20 -11.51
CA ALA A 49 5.36 1.98 -10.49
C ALA A 49 6.75 2.43 -10.96
N GLU A 50 7.50 1.55 -11.62
CA GLU A 50 8.80 1.85 -12.22
C GLU A 50 8.70 2.93 -13.31
N ILE A 51 7.69 2.86 -14.19
CA ILE A 51 7.42 3.89 -15.22
C ILE A 51 7.17 5.26 -14.57
N LEU A 52 6.44 5.28 -13.46
CA LEU A 52 6.18 6.49 -12.67
C LEU A 52 7.37 6.90 -11.77
N ARG A 53 8.47 6.13 -11.79
CA ARG A 53 9.67 6.34 -10.96
C ARG A 53 9.40 6.32 -9.45
N ILE A 54 8.43 5.52 -9.03
CA ILE A 54 8.10 5.31 -7.63
C ILE A 54 8.90 4.10 -7.13
N PRO A 55 9.55 4.17 -5.94
CA PRO A 55 10.22 3.02 -5.35
C PRO A 55 9.29 1.82 -5.18
N VAL A 56 9.79 0.63 -5.52
CA VAL A 56 9.07 -0.64 -5.40
C VAL A 56 9.82 -1.55 -4.44
N GLU A 57 9.10 -2.10 -3.46
CA GLU A 57 9.60 -3.15 -2.57
C GLU A 57 8.73 -4.40 -2.73
N VAL A 58 9.36 -5.56 -2.94
CA VAL A 58 8.66 -6.84 -3.08
C VAL A 58 8.76 -7.60 -1.75
N ILE A 59 7.61 -7.87 -1.13
CA ILE A 59 7.53 -8.56 0.16
C ILE A 59 6.55 -9.74 0.10
N GLU A 60 7.10 -10.91 -0.20
CA GLU A 60 6.33 -12.15 -0.25
C GLU A 60 5.99 -12.63 1.17
N LYS A 61 4.72 -12.50 1.58
CA LYS A 61 4.24 -12.97 2.89
C LYS A 61 4.63 -14.43 3.18
N ALA A 62 4.66 -15.29 2.15
CA ALA A 62 5.04 -16.70 2.27
C ALA A 62 6.48 -16.93 2.75
N LYS A 63 7.38 -15.94 2.62
CA LYS A 63 8.77 -16.00 3.11
C LYS A 63 8.90 -15.74 4.61
N PHE A 64 7.81 -15.40 5.30
CA PHE A 64 7.80 -15.08 6.72
C PHE A 64 7.23 -16.23 7.54
N LYS A 65 7.87 -16.53 8.67
CA LYS A 65 7.48 -17.63 9.57
C LYS A 65 6.09 -17.43 10.17
N ASN A 66 5.71 -16.18 10.42
CA ASN A 66 4.43 -15.83 11.00
C ASN A 66 4.01 -14.41 10.61
N ARG A 67 2.73 -14.11 10.89
CA ARG A 67 2.10 -12.83 10.59
C ARG A 67 2.80 -11.63 11.24
N ASN A 68 3.30 -11.78 12.47
CA ASN A 68 4.01 -10.72 13.17
C ASN A 68 5.33 -10.36 12.47
N SER A 69 6.13 -11.36 12.10
CA SER A 69 7.41 -11.15 11.39
C SER A 69 7.25 -10.50 10.02
N TYR A 70 6.13 -10.76 9.33
CA TYR A 70 5.75 -10.03 8.12
C TYR A 70 5.40 -8.57 8.42
N GLY A 71 4.60 -8.32 9.47
CA GLY A 71 4.30 -6.97 9.95
C GLY A 71 5.55 -6.17 10.32
N GLU A 72 6.50 -6.77 11.03
CA GLU A 72 7.76 -6.12 11.38
C GLU A 72 8.58 -5.71 10.15
N ALA A 73 8.54 -6.50 9.08
CA ALA A 73 9.20 -6.16 7.84
C ALA A 73 8.52 -5.00 7.11
N LEU A 74 7.18 -4.94 7.14
CA LEU A 74 6.42 -3.79 6.64
C LEU A 74 6.74 -2.53 7.45
N LEU A 75 6.71 -2.60 8.79
CA LEU A 75 6.99 -1.46 9.67
C LEU A 75 8.38 -0.88 9.41
N ARG A 76 9.42 -1.71 9.24
CA ARG A 76 10.77 -1.24 8.89
C ARG A 76 10.81 -0.51 7.54
N LEU A 77 10.05 -0.96 6.55
CA LEU A 77 9.93 -0.24 5.28
C LEU A 77 9.20 1.08 5.48
N PHE A 78 8.08 1.08 6.18
CA PHE A 78 7.31 2.29 6.45
C PHE A 78 8.11 3.34 7.21
N GLU A 79 8.91 2.94 8.20
CA GLU A 79 9.83 3.83 8.91
C GLU A 79 10.91 4.40 7.97
N ARG A 80 11.58 3.54 7.18
CA ARG A 80 12.62 3.95 6.22
C ARG A 80 12.11 4.99 5.22
N TYR A 81 10.93 4.73 4.68
CA TYR A 81 10.27 5.61 3.70
C TYR A 81 9.40 6.69 4.38
N ARG A 82 9.48 6.86 5.71
CA ARG A 82 8.68 7.78 6.55
C ARG A 82 7.21 7.85 6.13
N ILE A 83 6.60 6.70 5.93
CA ILE A 83 5.23 6.54 5.49
C ILE A 83 4.30 6.97 6.63
N SER A 84 3.31 7.79 6.30
CA SER A 84 2.30 8.26 7.24
C SER A 84 0.92 7.67 6.97
N VAL A 85 0.66 7.17 5.75
CA VAL A 85 -0.63 6.60 5.35
C VAL A 85 -0.45 5.39 4.42
N ILE A 86 -1.31 4.39 4.53
CA ILE A 86 -1.29 3.17 3.72
C ILE A 86 -2.55 3.10 2.87
N SER A 87 -2.38 2.84 1.57
CA SER A 87 -3.47 2.58 0.62
C SER A 87 -3.42 1.14 0.11
N LEU A 88 -4.50 0.40 0.28
CA LEU A 88 -4.66 -0.98 -0.20
C LEU A 88 -5.42 -0.97 -1.54
N ASN A 89 -4.72 -1.32 -2.61
CA ASN A 89 -5.20 -1.26 -4.00
C ASN A 89 -5.14 -2.66 -4.65
N GLY A 90 -6.09 -3.52 -4.27
CA GLY A 90 -6.15 -4.91 -4.76
C GLY A 90 -5.31 -5.90 -3.95
N THR A 91 -4.93 -5.55 -2.72
CA THR A 91 -4.20 -6.44 -1.80
C THR A 91 -5.14 -7.46 -1.16
N LEU A 92 -4.83 -8.74 -1.30
CA LEU A 92 -5.61 -9.85 -0.71
C LEU A 92 -5.13 -10.27 0.69
N ASN A 93 -4.02 -9.70 1.16
CA ASN A 93 -3.45 -10.02 2.45
C ASN A 93 -4.11 -9.23 3.58
N ILE A 94 -4.62 -9.94 4.58
CA ILE A 94 -5.07 -9.32 5.83
C ILE A 94 -3.86 -8.68 6.54
N ILE A 95 -3.98 -7.40 6.90
CA ILE A 95 -2.90 -6.59 7.51
C ILE A 95 -2.56 -7.09 8.92
N PRO A 96 -1.27 -7.32 9.25
CA PRO A 96 -0.83 -7.71 10.60
C PRO A 96 -1.29 -6.75 11.70
N GLU A 97 -1.60 -7.28 12.88
CA GLU A 97 -2.13 -6.49 14.02
C GLU A 97 -1.15 -5.42 14.50
N ASN A 98 0.15 -5.70 14.52
CA ASN A 98 1.18 -4.69 14.82
C ASN A 98 1.18 -3.52 13.83
N VAL A 99 0.89 -3.78 12.54
CA VAL A 99 0.74 -2.71 11.53
C VAL A 99 -0.57 -1.94 11.73
N LEU A 100 -1.66 -2.63 12.08
CA LEU A 100 -2.95 -1.98 12.39
C LEU A 100 -2.82 -1.02 13.57
N ASN A 101 -2.13 -1.44 14.63
CA ASN A 101 -1.94 -0.62 15.83
C ASN A 101 -1.05 0.60 15.54
N GLU A 102 0.03 0.43 14.77
CA GLU A 102 0.90 1.56 14.42
C GLU A 102 0.19 2.55 13.48
N PHE A 103 -0.61 2.07 12.53
CA PHE A 103 -1.31 2.88 11.53
C PHE A 103 -2.81 3.01 11.81
N GLU A 104 -3.19 3.08 13.09
CA GLU A 104 -4.58 3.32 13.49
C GLU A 104 -5.14 4.55 12.75
N ASP A 105 -6.34 4.39 12.16
CA ASP A 105 -7.03 5.37 11.31
C ASP A 105 -6.27 5.88 10.07
N ARG A 106 -5.15 5.23 9.70
CA ARG A 106 -4.27 5.65 8.59
C ARG A 106 -4.13 4.58 7.50
N ILE A 107 -5.07 3.65 7.42
CA ILE A 107 -5.13 2.59 6.41
C ILE A 107 -6.43 2.68 5.63
N PHE A 108 -6.33 2.88 4.32
CA PHE A 108 -7.47 3.05 3.42
C PHE A 108 -7.52 1.90 2.41
N ASN A 109 -8.66 1.22 2.31
CA ASN A 109 -8.85 0.10 1.38
C ASN A 109 -9.85 0.45 0.29
N GLN A 110 -9.51 0.16 -0.97
CA GLN A 110 -10.41 0.27 -2.11
C GLN A 110 -11.07 -1.10 -2.38
N HIS A 111 -12.40 -1.18 -2.23
CA HIS A 111 -13.16 -2.41 -2.45
C HIS A 111 -13.99 -2.34 -3.75
N PRO A 112 -13.90 -3.33 -4.66
CA PRO A 112 -14.69 -3.36 -5.88
C PRO A 112 -16.12 -3.81 -5.56
N GLY A 113 -17.01 -2.83 -5.35
CA GLY A 113 -18.43 -3.03 -5.09
C GLY A 113 -18.87 -2.40 -3.77
N PRO A 114 -20.20 -2.18 -3.60
CA PRO A 114 -20.73 -1.58 -2.40
C PRO A 114 -20.34 -2.41 -1.19
N LYS A 115 -19.89 -1.74 -0.13
CA LYS A 115 -19.71 -2.39 1.17
C LYS A 115 -21.09 -2.86 1.60
N LYS A 116 -21.30 -4.18 1.74
CA LYS A 116 -22.48 -4.67 2.43
C LYS A 116 -22.45 -4.08 3.84
N GLU A 117 -23.58 -3.56 4.33
CA GLU A 117 -23.71 -3.24 5.75
C GLU A 117 -23.42 -4.53 6.53
N THR A 118 -22.23 -4.61 7.10
CA THR A 118 -21.91 -5.64 8.09
C THR A 118 -22.35 -5.06 9.41
N GLU A 119 -23.34 -5.70 10.04
CA GLU A 119 -23.83 -5.33 11.37
C GLU A 119 -22.64 -5.12 12.31
N LYS A 120 -22.62 -3.96 12.97
CA LYS A 120 -21.67 -3.64 14.03
C LYS A 120 -21.80 -4.74 15.09
N THR A 121 -20.71 -5.48 15.31
CA THR A 121 -20.52 -6.27 16.54
C THR A 121 -19.43 -5.60 17.37
#